data_AF-A0A2T0N1X3-F1
#
_entry.id   AF-A0A2T0N1X3-F1
#
_cell.length_a   1.000
_cell.length_b   1.000
_cell.length_c   1.000
_cell.angle_alpha   90.00
_cell.angle_beta   90.00
_cell.angle_gamma   90.00
#
_symmetry.space_group_name_H-M   'P 1'
#
loop_
_entity.id
_entity.type
_entity.pdbx_description
1 polymer ?
#
loop_
_entity_poly.entity_id
_entity_poly.type
_entity_poly.pdbx_seq_one_letter_code
_entity_poly.pdbx_strand_id
1 'polypeptide(L)'
;MSGITAPEASVRGTGPVRAPYPEETDMRRTSYKLTLPAVAAAAMLMFPGALPASASSTAAGSAAAASAALTLTGGSCEGLARRFLCSVAFSGAVAPVSVRWFVDGSHVPAYDNRTFVGIGCQPTFRYDIRAVISDGTGASVEFRSNPVCRSGNP
;
A
#
# COMPACT_ATOMS: atom_id res chain seq x y z
N MET A 1 -34.95 -56.53 11.47
CA MET A 1 -33.57 -56.81 11.00
C MET A 1 -32.89 -55.47 10.82
N SER A 2 -32.23 -54.99 11.86
CA SER A 2 -31.63 -53.65 11.93
C SER A 2 -30.12 -53.80 11.80
N GLY A 3 -29.54 -53.19 10.76
CA GLY A 3 -28.09 -53.13 10.57
C GLY A 3 -27.48 -52.04 11.43
N ILE A 4 -26.41 -52.38 12.16
CA ILE A 4 -25.60 -51.44 12.93
C ILE A 4 -24.22 -51.40 12.27
N THR A 5 -23.91 -50.25 11.69
CA THR A 5 -22.65 -49.91 11.04
C THR A 5 -21.61 -49.52 12.10
N ALA A 6 -20.40 -50.07 12.00
CA ALA A 6 -19.26 -49.77 12.88
C ALA A 6 -18.60 -48.42 12.53
N PRO A 7 -18.01 -47.70 13.51
CA PRO A 7 -17.11 -46.58 13.20
C PRO A 7 -15.64 -47.02 13.13
N GLU A 8 -15.01 -46.51 12.08
CA GLU A 8 -13.65 -46.73 11.58
C GLU A 8 -12.58 -45.98 12.41
N ALA A 9 -11.34 -46.42 12.26
CA ALA A 9 -10.21 -46.18 13.13
C ALA A 9 -9.64 -44.74 13.12
N SER A 10 -9.24 -44.28 14.30
CA SER A 10 -8.52 -43.03 14.54
C SER A 10 -7.03 -43.16 14.21
N VAL A 11 -6.60 -42.71 13.03
CA VAL A 11 -5.18 -42.57 12.66
C VAL A 11 -4.66 -41.20 13.12
N ARG A 12 -3.83 -41.19 14.17
CA ARG A 12 -3.05 -40.00 14.58
C ARG A 12 -1.89 -39.81 13.60
N GLY A 13 -2.03 -38.82 12.72
CA GLY A 13 -0.97 -38.34 11.83
C GLY A 13 0.02 -37.44 12.58
N THR A 14 1.27 -37.85 12.54
CA THR A 14 2.47 -37.20 13.08
C THR A 14 3.06 -36.22 12.04
N GLY A 15 3.35 -34.98 12.44
CA GLY A 15 4.25 -34.03 11.74
C GLY A 15 3.55 -32.91 10.91
N PRO A 16 4.21 -31.75 10.68
CA PRO A 16 5.66 -31.61 10.54
C PRO A 16 6.37 -30.68 11.53
N VAL A 17 7.68 -30.89 11.55
CA VAL A 17 8.75 -30.29 12.34
C VAL A 17 8.90 -28.79 12.05
N ARG A 18 8.97 -28.00 13.12
CA ARG A 18 9.21 -26.56 13.10
C ARG A 18 10.68 -26.30 12.71
N ALA A 19 10.90 -25.63 11.59
CA ALA A 19 12.22 -25.23 11.15
C ALA A 19 12.88 -24.23 12.13
N PRO A 20 14.21 -24.27 12.30
CA PRO A 20 14.96 -23.28 13.07
C PRO A 20 14.99 -21.93 12.33
N TYR A 21 14.85 -20.85 13.10
CA TYR A 21 15.07 -19.48 12.65
C TYR A 21 16.50 -19.29 12.15
N PRO A 22 16.73 -18.64 11.01
CA PRO A 22 18.03 -18.05 10.73
C PRO A 22 18.21 -16.81 11.62
N GLU A 23 19.23 -16.89 12.46
CA GLU A 23 19.94 -15.77 13.06
C GLU A 23 20.70 -15.00 11.96
N GLU A 24 21.08 -13.75 12.26
CA GLU A 24 22.11 -12.96 11.58
C GLU A 24 21.67 -12.12 10.35
N THR A 25 21.57 -10.80 10.53
CA THR A 25 22.62 -9.89 10.05
C THR A 25 22.32 -8.43 10.41
N ASP A 26 23.20 -7.88 11.24
CA ASP A 26 23.78 -6.55 11.12
C ASP A 26 22.86 -5.38 10.70
N MET A 27 22.34 -4.67 11.71
CA MET A 27 21.84 -3.31 11.55
C MET A 27 22.99 -2.40 11.12
N ARG A 28 23.27 -2.39 9.82
CA ARG A 28 24.20 -1.47 9.18
C ARG A 28 23.65 -0.06 9.36
N ARG A 29 24.21 0.62 10.36
CA ARG A 29 24.00 2.02 10.71
C ARG A 29 24.27 2.89 9.47
N THR A 30 23.23 3.12 8.68
CA THR A 30 23.31 4.06 7.56
C THR A 30 23.19 5.45 8.16
N SER A 31 24.35 6.03 8.44
CA SER A 31 24.51 7.43 8.81
C SER A 31 23.99 8.30 7.66
N TYR A 32 22.75 8.76 7.77
CA TYR A 32 22.22 9.80 6.89
C TYR A 32 22.97 11.10 7.17
N LYS A 33 23.89 11.45 6.27
CA LYS A 33 24.47 12.79 6.22
C LYS A 33 23.34 13.77 5.85
N LEU A 34 22.74 14.40 6.85
CA LEU A 34 21.93 15.60 6.64
C LEU A 34 22.83 16.67 6.02
N THR A 35 22.67 16.86 4.72
CA THR A 35 23.29 17.98 4.02
C THR A 35 22.23 19.08 4.03
N LEU A 36 22.39 20.05 4.95
CA LEU A 36 21.58 21.25 5.01
C LEU A 36 21.78 22.04 3.71
N PRO A 37 20.73 22.45 2.98
CA PRO A 37 20.88 23.53 2.01
C PRO A 37 20.96 24.86 2.76
N ALA A 38 22.17 25.43 2.80
CA ALA A 38 22.41 26.80 3.20
C ALA A 38 21.72 27.73 2.20
N VAL A 39 20.69 28.45 2.65
CA VAL A 39 20.09 29.56 1.90
C VAL A 39 21.06 30.73 1.99
N ALA A 40 21.95 30.84 1.01
CA ALA A 40 22.87 31.96 0.87
C ALA A 40 22.24 33.05 -0.01
N ALA A 41 22.29 34.27 0.53
CA ALA A 41 21.73 35.50 0.02
C ALA A 41 22.08 35.80 -1.44
N ALA A 42 21.07 36.19 -2.22
CA ALA A 42 21.26 36.89 -3.48
C ALA A 42 21.50 38.38 -3.19
N ALA A 43 22.78 38.76 -3.11
CA ALA A 43 23.19 40.14 -3.22
C ALA A 43 23.18 40.55 -4.71
N MET A 44 22.58 41.72 -4.98
CA MET A 44 22.75 42.46 -6.22
C MET A 44 24.24 42.63 -6.54
N LEU A 45 24.61 42.65 -7.82
CA LEU A 45 25.47 43.71 -8.40
C LEU A 45 25.47 43.60 -9.94
N MET A 46 25.42 44.78 -10.56
CA MET A 46 25.36 45.02 -12.00
C MET A 46 26.74 44.91 -12.70
N PHE A 47 26.68 44.84 -14.04
CA PHE A 47 27.65 45.21 -15.09
C PHE A 47 28.42 44.11 -15.87
N PRO A 48 28.67 44.33 -17.19
CA PRO A 48 28.80 43.30 -18.23
C PRO A 48 30.25 43.05 -18.67
N GLY A 49 30.53 41.85 -19.18
CA GLY A 49 31.84 41.48 -19.74
C GLY A 49 31.77 40.17 -20.52
N ALA A 50 32.32 40.18 -21.73
CA ALA A 50 32.21 39.19 -22.80
C ALA A 50 32.82 37.79 -22.54
N LEU A 51 32.28 36.77 -23.22
CA LEU A 51 32.93 35.75 -24.10
C LEU A 51 32.18 34.41 -24.07
N PRO A 52 32.04 33.70 -25.21
CA PRO A 52 31.17 32.54 -25.33
C PRO A 52 31.90 31.28 -24.87
N ALA A 53 31.51 30.73 -23.73
CA ALA A 53 31.90 29.38 -23.34
C ALA A 53 30.89 28.40 -23.96
N SER A 54 31.32 27.69 -25.00
CA SER A 54 30.63 26.54 -25.57
C SER A 54 30.46 25.46 -24.50
N ALA A 55 29.34 25.48 -23.78
CA ALA A 55 28.95 24.40 -22.90
C ALA A 55 28.28 23.32 -23.74
N SER A 56 29.04 22.27 -24.04
CA SER A 56 28.52 21.02 -24.59
C SER A 56 27.44 20.49 -23.66
N SER A 57 26.18 20.70 -24.02
CA SER A 57 25.04 20.08 -23.37
C SER A 57 25.06 18.59 -23.72
N THR A 58 25.71 17.79 -22.88
CA THR A 58 25.52 16.35 -22.86
C THR A 58 24.07 16.11 -22.47
N ALA A 59 23.19 16.03 -23.46
CA ALA A 59 21.83 15.57 -23.29
C ALA A 59 21.92 14.10 -22.91
N ALA A 60 22.02 13.84 -21.61
CA ALA A 60 21.81 12.52 -21.05
C ALA A 60 20.36 12.16 -21.37
N GLY A 61 20.19 11.40 -22.45
CA GLY A 61 18.92 10.84 -22.85
C GLY A 61 18.36 10.04 -21.68
N SER A 62 17.35 10.58 -21.02
CA SER A 62 16.51 9.81 -20.13
C SER A 62 15.77 8.82 -21.01
N ALA A 63 16.28 7.59 -21.06
CA ALA A 63 15.47 6.46 -21.46
C ALA A 63 14.29 6.44 -20.50
N ALA A 64 13.14 6.92 -20.97
CA ALA A 64 11.89 6.79 -20.26
C ALA A 64 11.64 5.29 -20.15
N ALA A 65 12.02 4.69 -19.01
CA ALA A 65 11.49 3.40 -18.63
C ALA A 65 9.98 3.55 -18.73
N ALA A 66 9.36 2.80 -19.64
CA ALA A 66 7.91 2.76 -19.78
C ALA A 66 7.36 2.28 -18.44
N SER A 67 7.06 3.25 -17.59
CA SER A 67 6.50 3.02 -16.28
C SER A 67 5.10 2.56 -16.57
N ALA A 68 4.79 1.29 -16.26
CA ALA A 68 3.42 0.82 -16.35
C ALA A 68 2.55 1.79 -15.55
N ALA A 69 1.45 2.27 -16.13
CA ALA A 69 0.60 3.21 -15.42
C ALA A 69 0.04 2.55 -14.15
N LEU A 70 -0.07 3.32 -13.07
CA LEU A 70 -0.77 2.87 -11.86
C LEU A 70 -2.19 2.46 -12.24
N THR A 71 -2.54 1.20 -11.99
CA THR A 71 -3.85 0.65 -12.32
C THR A 71 -4.41 -0.12 -11.14
N LEU A 72 -5.72 0.02 -10.91
CA LEU A 72 -6.45 -0.79 -9.94
C LEU A 72 -6.79 -2.13 -10.61
N THR A 73 -6.25 -3.23 -10.07
CA THR A 73 -6.49 -4.58 -10.61
C THR A 73 -7.63 -5.28 -9.91
N GLY A 74 -7.99 -4.86 -8.70
CA GLY A 74 -9.16 -5.36 -8.00
C GLY A 74 -9.42 -4.67 -6.66
N GLY A 75 -10.61 -4.87 -6.14
CA GLY A 75 -10.98 -4.48 -4.79
C GLY A 75 -12.29 -5.12 -4.36
N SER A 76 -12.40 -5.41 -3.08
CA SER A 76 -13.59 -6.04 -2.50
C SER A 76 -13.80 -5.55 -1.08
N CYS A 77 -15.05 -5.55 -0.64
CA CYS A 77 -15.44 -5.35 0.75
C CYS A 77 -16.50 -6.39 1.10
N GLU A 78 -16.10 -7.40 1.85
CA GLU A 78 -16.99 -8.46 2.30
C GLU A 78 -17.60 -8.12 3.66
N GLY A 79 -18.92 -8.25 3.78
CA GLY A 79 -19.64 -8.01 5.03
C GLY A 79 -19.64 -9.23 5.93
N LEU A 80 -18.96 -9.12 7.07
CA LEU A 80 -19.02 -10.05 8.20
C LEU A 80 -19.96 -9.52 9.29
N ALA A 81 -20.17 -10.33 10.34
CA ALA A 81 -20.84 -9.92 11.57
C ALA A 81 -20.20 -8.64 12.15
N ARG A 82 -20.87 -7.50 12.01
CA ARG A 82 -20.46 -6.18 12.52
C ARG A 82 -19.11 -5.65 12.00
N ARG A 83 -18.57 -6.20 10.91
CA ARG A 83 -17.32 -5.73 10.28
C ARG A 83 -17.34 -5.90 8.77
N PHE A 84 -16.58 -5.09 8.05
CA PHE A 84 -16.20 -5.32 6.66
C PHE A 84 -14.74 -5.77 6.60
N LEU A 85 -14.45 -6.79 5.80
CA LEU A 85 -13.09 -7.11 5.36
C LEU A 85 -12.90 -6.52 3.97
N CYS A 86 -12.10 -5.47 3.86
CA CYS A 86 -11.84 -4.80 2.60
C CYS A 86 -10.41 -5.07 2.13
N SER A 87 -10.27 -5.28 0.83
CA SER A 87 -8.99 -5.49 0.16
C SER A 87 -8.89 -4.67 -1.12
N VAL A 88 -7.69 -4.22 -1.46
CA VAL A 88 -7.38 -3.60 -2.76
C VAL A 88 -6.13 -4.22 -3.36
N ALA A 89 -6.15 -4.38 -4.67
CA ALA A 89 -5.02 -4.83 -5.47
C ALA A 89 -4.77 -3.82 -6.60
N PHE A 90 -3.50 -3.53 -6.84
CA PHE A 90 -3.06 -2.59 -7.87
C PHE A 90 -1.75 -3.07 -8.48
N SER A 91 -1.43 -2.57 -9.67
CA SER A 91 -0.16 -2.83 -10.37
C SER A 91 0.35 -1.57 -11.06
N GLY A 92 1.60 -1.60 -11.53
CA GLY A 92 2.25 -0.46 -12.20
C GLY A 92 2.64 0.70 -11.26
N ALA A 93 2.47 0.56 -9.94
CA ALA A 93 2.82 1.62 -9.01
C ALA A 93 4.34 1.85 -8.95
N VAL A 94 4.76 3.11 -9.02
CA VAL A 94 6.15 3.52 -8.79
C VAL A 94 6.34 3.93 -7.33
N ALA A 95 7.37 3.42 -6.66
CA ALA A 95 7.62 3.79 -5.26
C ALA A 95 7.98 5.29 -5.10
N PRO A 96 7.61 5.93 -3.96
CA PRO A 96 6.85 5.38 -2.84
C PRO A 96 5.36 5.23 -3.15
N VAL A 97 4.74 4.15 -2.66
CA VAL A 97 3.30 3.92 -2.78
C VAL A 97 2.61 4.24 -1.45
N SER A 98 1.48 4.92 -1.52
CA SER A 98 0.61 5.19 -0.37
C SER A 98 -0.80 4.65 -0.63
N VAL A 99 -1.41 4.10 0.41
CA VAL A 99 -2.81 3.65 0.39
C VAL A 99 -3.53 4.34 1.53
N ARG A 100 -4.58 5.09 1.23
CA ARG A 100 -5.37 5.86 2.20
C ARG A 100 -6.81 5.40 2.18
N TRP A 101 -7.35 5.04 3.35
CA TRP A 101 -8.72 4.59 3.49
C TRP A 101 -9.62 5.67 4.05
N PHE A 102 -10.84 5.72 3.53
CA PHE A 102 -11.89 6.65 3.94
C PHE A 102 -13.16 5.86 4.24
N VAL A 103 -13.83 6.23 5.33
CA VAL A 103 -15.15 5.71 5.72
C VAL A 103 -16.08 6.90 5.89
N ASP A 104 -17.17 6.91 5.12
CA ASP A 104 -18.15 8.01 5.05
C ASP A 104 -17.47 9.37 4.81
N GLY A 105 -16.48 9.37 3.90
CA GLY A 105 -15.68 10.54 3.54
C GLY A 105 -14.56 10.90 4.51
N SER A 106 -14.52 10.31 5.71
CA SER A 106 -13.49 10.60 6.72
C SER A 106 -12.26 9.71 6.55
N HIS A 107 -11.07 10.31 6.50
CA HIS A 107 -9.79 9.58 6.45
C HIS A 107 -9.58 8.81 7.76
N VAL A 108 -9.14 7.56 7.67
CA VAL A 108 -8.84 6.69 8.83
C VAL A 108 -7.34 6.38 8.88
N PRO A 109 -6.52 7.15 9.61
CA PRO A 109 -5.06 7.01 9.60
C PRO A 109 -4.54 5.65 10.07
N ALA A 110 -5.31 4.95 10.91
CA ALA A 110 -4.96 3.61 11.39
C ALA A 110 -4.83 2.58 10.25
N TYR A 111 -5.37 2.90 9.07
CA TYR A 111 -5.37 2.06 7.88
C TYR A 111 -4.36 2.50 6.81
N ASP A 112 -3.56 3.53 7.07
CA ASP A 112 -2.60 4.03 6.09
C ASP A 112 -1.58 2.96 5.70
N ASN A 113 -1.31 2.90 4.40
CA ASN A 113 -0.39 1.95 3.75
C ASN A 113 -0.77 0.47 3.92
N ARG A 114 -2.05 0.17 4.20
CA ARG A 114 -2.57 -1.20 4.25
C ARG A 114 -3.40 -1.50 3.01
N THR A 115 -3.13 -2.63 2.36
CA THR A 115 -3.95 -3.15 1.25
C THR A 115 -5.13 -3.99 1.72
N PHE A 116 -5.14 -4.40 2.99
CA PHE A 116 -6.20 -5.18 3.62
C PHE A 116 -6.56 -4.58 4.99
N VAL A 117 -7.85 -4.33 5.22
CA VAL A 117 -8.35 -3.67 6.44
C VAL A 117 -9.64 -4.30 6.94
N GLY A 118 -9.80 -4.30 8.27
CA GLY A 118 -11.04 -4.67 8.94
C GLY A 118 -11.74 -3.44 9.51
N ILE A 119 -12.88 -3.07 8.94
CA ILE A 119 -13.64 -1.86 9.30
C ILE A 119 -14.84 -2.28 10.15
N GLY A 120 -14.99 -1.71 11.35
CA GLY A 120 -16.18 -1.97 12.17
C GLY A 120 -17.42 -1.31 11.58
N CYS A 121 -18.58 -1.95 11.71
CA CYS A 121 -19.84 -1.41 11.21
C CYS A 121 -21.03 -1.69 12.14
N GLN A 122 -22.01 -0.79 12.14
CA GLN A 122 -23.27 -0.99 12.81
C GLN A 122 -24.23 -1.76 11.90
N PRO A 123 -24.90 -2.82 12.39
CA PRO A 123 -25.82 -3.60 11.57
C PRO A 123 -26.89 -2.74 10.91
N THR A 124 -27.27 -3.08 9.67
CA THR A 124 -28.27 -2.41 8.83
C THR A 124 -27.89 -1.03 8.29
N PHE A 125 -26.74 -0.47 8.69
CA PHE A 125 -26.23 0.78 8.11
C PHE A 125 -25.46 0.53 6.81
N ARG A 126 -25.58 1.48 5.88
CA ARG A 126 -24.74 1.58 4.67
C ARG A 126 -23.55 2.47 4.98
N TYR A 127 -22.39 2.09 4.47
CA TYR A 127 -21.15 2.84 4.60
C TYR A 127 -20.60 3.16 3.21
N ASP A 128 -20.04 4.34 3.02
CA ASP A 128 -19.23 4.69 1.85
C ASP A 128 -17.76 4.39 2.17
N ILE A 129 -17.21 3.32 1.60
CA ILE A 129 -15.82 2.91 1.82
C ILE A 129 -15.04 3.22 0.56
N ARG A 130 -13.96 3.99 0.73
CA ARG A 130 -13.07 4.40 -0.36
C ARG A 130 -11.62 4.14 0.00
N ALA A 131 -10.85 3.63 -0.94
CA ALA A 131 -9.39 3.55 -0.86
C ALA A 131 -8.78 4.33 -2.02
N VAL A 132 -7.89 5.27 -1.69
CA VAL A 132 -7.11 6.03 -2.67
C VAL A 132 -5.68 5.50 -2.62
N ILE A 133 -5.22 4.99 -3.76
CA ILE A 133 -3.85 4.53 -3.94
C ILE A 133 -3.12 5.60 -4.73
N SER A 134 -1.97 6.04 -4.25
CA SER A 134 -1.13 7.01 -4.95
C SER A 134 0.31 6.56 -4.96
N ASP A 135 1.05 6.94 -6.00
CA ASP A 135 2.43 6.50 -6.20
C ASP A 135 3.42 7.67 -6.29
N GLY A 136 4.70 7.35 -6.40
CA GLY A 136 5.80 8.33 -6.41
C GLY A 136 5.83 9.26 -7.62
N THR A 137 5.06 8.95 -8.66
CA THR A 137 4.89 9.83 -9.84
C THR A 137 3.76 10.83 -9.66
N GLY A 138 2.96 10.70 -8.60
CA GLY A 138 1.74 11.48 -8.38
C GLY A 138 0.51 10.90 -9.06
N ALA A 139 0.59 9.71 -9.66
CA ALA A 139 -0.58 9.01 -10.18
C ALA A 139 -1.46 8.55 -9.01
N SER A 140 -2.78 8.50 -9.24
CA SER A 140 -3.72 7.96 -8.25
C SER A 140 -4.85 7.15 -8.89
N VAL A 141 -5.26 6.10 -8.19
CA VAL A 141 -6.44 5.30 -8.54
C VAL A 141 -7.31 5.13 -7.30
N GLU A 142 -8.61 4.94 -7.52
CA GLU A 142 -9.60 4.87 -6.46
C GLU A 142 -10.40 3.57 -6.53
N PHE A 143 -10.50 2.89 -5.41
CA PHE A 143 -11.52 1.88 -5.16
C PHE A 143 -12.63 2.49 -4.30
N ARG A 144 -13.89 2.22 -4.66
CA ARG A 144 -15.06 2.68 -3.90
C ARG A 144 -16.12 1.60 -3.84
N SER A 145 -16.77 1.47 -2.68
CA SER A 145 -17.86 0.53 -2.45
C SER A 145 -18.85 1.07 -1.43
N ASN A 146 -20.10 0.57 -1.48
CA ASN A 146 -21.19 1.01 -0.62
C ASN A 146 -21.89 -0.18 0.08
N PRO A 147 -21.15 -1.00 0.87
CA PRO A 147 -21.72 -2.21 1.44
C PRO A 147 -22.70 -1.91 2.58
N VAL A 148 -23.67 -2.82 2.76
CA VAL A 148 -24.59 -2.83 3.90
C VAL A 148 -24.03 -3.74 4.97
N CYS A 149 -23.93 -3.25 6.20
CA CYS A 149 -23.47 -4.07 7.32
C CYS A 149 -24.53 -5.10 7.69
N ARG A 150 -24.16 -6.39 7.70
CA ARG A 150 -25.09 -7.46 8.03
C ARG A 150 -25.22 -7.62 9.54
N SER A 151 -26.45 -7.74 10.04
CA SER A 151 -26.70 -8.32 11.35
C SER A 151 -26.54 -9.83 11.23
N GLY A 152 -25.53 -10.40 11.86
CA GLY A 152 -25.34 -11.85 11.89
C GLY A 152 -24.49 -12.25 13.09
N ASN A 153 -24.75 -13.44 13.63
CA ASN A 153 -23.76 -14.18 14.41
C ASN A 153 -22.77 -14.78 13.39
N PRO A 154 -21.44 -14.74 13.64
CA PRO A 154 -20.45 -15.30 12.72
C PRO A 154 -20.70 -16.78 12.41
#